data_AF-A0AAD7D5B8-F1
#
_entry.id   AF-A0AAD7D5B8-F1
#
_cell.length_a   1.000
_cell.length_b   1.000
_cell.length_c   1.000
_cell.angle_alpha   90.00
_cell.angle_beta   90.00
_cell.angle_gamma   90.00
#
_symmetry.space_group_name_H-M   'P 1'
#
loop_
_entity.id
_entity.type
_entity.pdbx_description
1 polymer ?
#
loop_
_entity_poly.entity_id
_entity_poly.type
_entity_poly.pdbx_seq_one_letter_code
_entity_poly.pdbx_strand_id
1 'polypeptide(L)'
;VFVLALFVNPYIRGTVFSTKNPALKHIGLYNITKQLFIRFFDEDPDLDFHAAFFDYSKDLRKFSRDYINLAEMKQRYECENKHVTVVKVWEQLDTGETNGCNGLVKLPIWLLSIVANSVGSERGFSKCGIFICKLRSVLSIQKARKMNTADMD
;
A
#
# COMPACT_ATOMS: atom_id res chain seq x y z
N VAL A 1 6.12 -8.02 6.83
CA VAL A 1 5.97 -7.96 5.36
C VAL A 1 4.50 -7.85 4.94
N PHE A 2 3.65 -8.88 5.16
CA PHE A 2 2.27 -8.88 4.69
C PHE A 2 1.34 -7.80 5.30
N VAL A 3 1.40 -7.61 6.62
CA VAL A 3 0.68 -6.51 7.30
C VAL A 3 1.08 -5.17 6.71
N LEU A 4 2.36 -4.97 6.42
CA LEU A 4 2.83 -3.73 5.81
C LEU A 4 2.37 -3.58 4.37
N ALA A 5 2.34 -4.64 3.56
CA ALA A 5 1.83 -4.58 2.19
C ALA A 5 0.35 -4.12 2.14
N LEU A 6 -0.45 -4.51 3.13
CA LEU A 6 -1.83 -4.03 3.27
C LEU A 6 -1.89 -2.58 3.77
N PHE A 7 -1.01 -2.21 4.71
CA PHE A 7 -0.92 -0.85 5.23
C PHE A 7 -0.48 0.14 4.14
N VAL A 8 0.57 -0.17 3.38
CA VAL A 8 1.12 0.68 2.31
C VAL A 8 0.29 0.67 1.04
N ASN A 9 -0.86 -0.01 1.03
CA ASN A 9 -1.80 0.11 -0.08
C ASN A 9 -2.62 1.40 0.11
N PRO A 10 -2.50 2.42 -0.75
CA PRO A 10 -3.19 3.70 -0.60
C PRO A 10 -4.71 3.59 -0.64
N TYR A 11 -5.25 2.51 -1.20
CA TYR A 11 -6.69 2.22 -1.23
C TYR A 11 -7.21 1.59 0.08
N ILE A 12 -6.32 1.06 0.92
CA ILE A 12 -6.67 0.35 2.16
C ILE A 12 -6.18 1.11 3.40
N ARG A 13 -4.90 1.51 3.45
CA ARG A 13 -4.25 2.30 4.51
C ARG A 13 -4.44 1.78 5.93
N GLY A 14 -4.71 0.49 6.08
CA GLY A 14 -4.96 -0.12 7.38
C GLY A 14 -6.37 0.05 7.95
N THR A 15 -7.34 0.52 7.16
CA THR A 15 -8.79 0.46 7.51
C THR A 15 -9.27 -0.96 7.85
N VAL A 16 -8.53 -1.97 7.43
CA VAL A 16 -8.78 -3.40 7.67
C VAL A 16 -8.16 -3.94 8.96
N PHE A 17 -7.35 -3.16 9.69
CA PHE A 17 -6.74 -3.64 10.91
C PHE A 17 -7.64 -3.46 12.12
N SER A 18 -7.82 -4.54 12.89
CA SER A 18 -8.56 -4.49 14.14
C SER A 18 -7.83 -3.65 15.17
N THR A 19 -8.54 -2.70 15.78
CA THR A 19 -8.03 -1.81 16.85
C THR A 19 -7.70 -2.55 18.15
N LYS A 20 -8.11 -3.82 18.27
CA LYS A 20 -7.87 -4.66 19.44
C LYS A 20 -6.42 -5.13 19.57
N ASN A 21 -5.64 -5.14 18.49
CA ASN A 21 -4.23 -5.55 18.54
C ASN A 21 -3.31 -4.32 18.61
N PRO A 22 -2.56 -4.11 19.71
CA PRO A 22 -1.67 -2.96 19.86
C PRO A 22 -0.54 -2.92 18.82
N ALA A 23 -0.09 -4.07 18.31
CA ALA A 23 0.92 -4.13 17.25
C ALA A 23 0.39 -3.62 15.89
N LEU A 24 -0.94 -3.57 15.72
CA LEU A 24 -1.60 -3.03 14.52
C LEU A 24 -2.08 -1.58 14.71
N LYS A 25 -1.72 -0.93 15.83
CA LYS A 25 -1.89 0.52 16.01
C LYS A 25 -0.73 1.26 15.34
N HIS A 26 -0.90 2.57 15.12
CA HIS A 26 0.05 3.42 14.41
C HIS A 26 1.51 3.24 14.85
N ILE A 27 1.78 3.19 16.16
CA ILE A 27 3.14 3.02 16.72
C ILE A 27 3.70 1.63 16.43
N GLY A 28 2.87 0.59 16.55
CA GLY A 28 3.28 -0.78 16.22
C GLY A 28 3.62 -0.91 14.73
N LEU A 29 2.76 -0.37 13.86
CA LEU A 29 2.99 -0.34 12.42
C LEU A 29 4.23 0.48 12.06
N TYR A 30 4.47 1.61 12.74
CA TYR A 30 5.68 2.41 12.56
C TYR A 30 6.93 1.60 12.88
N ASN A 31 6.97 0.91 14.03
CA ASN A 31 8.12 0.11 14.44
C ASN A 31 8.43 -1.01 13.43
N ILE A 32 7.41 -1.69 12.92
CA ILE A 32 7.59 -2.72 11.89
C ILE A 32 8.10 -2.07 10.58
N THR A 33 7.59 -0.88 10.23
CA THR A 33 8.01 -0.13 9.03
C THR A 33 9.48 0.28 9.13
N LYS A 34 9.88 0.86 10.26
CA LYS A 34 11.26 1.25 10.58
C LYS A 34 12.21 0.05 10.48
N GLN A 35 11.85 -1.08 11.10
CA GLN A 35 12.69 -2.29 11.03
C GLN A 35 12.88 -2.81 9.61
N LEU A 36 11.83 -2.76 8.77
CA LEU A 36 11.97 -3.14 7.36
C LEU A 36 12.80 -2.11 6.60
N PHE A 37 12.62 -0.82 6.84
CA PHE A 37 13.42 0.23 6.20
C PHE A 37 14.90 0.03 6.46
N ILE A 38 15.31 -0.07 7.74
CA ILE A 38 16.71 -0.32 8.12
C ILE A 38 17.24 -1.58 7.44
N ARG A 39 16.47 -2.67 7.46
CA ARG A 39 16.90 -3.93 6.86
C ARG A 39 17.14 -3.84 5.35
N PHE A 40 16.42 -2.99 4.63
CA PHE A 40 16.47 -2.94 3.17
C PHE A 40 17.35 -1.83 2.62
N PHE A 41 17.44 -0.71 3.33
CA PHE A 41 18.20 0.46 2.89
C PHE A 41 19.49 0.64 3.68
N ASP A 42 19.73 -0.17 4.72
CA ASP A 42 20.92 -0.10 5.60
C ASP A 42 21.13 1.31 6.20
N GLU A 43 20.02 2.03 6.40
CA GLU A 43 19.98 3.40 6.88
C GLU A 43 18.93 3.55 7.98
N ASP A 44 19.19 4.40 8.97
CA ASP A 44 18.20 4.79 9.96
C ASP A 44 17.20 5.80 9.37
N PRO A 45 15.89 5.63 9.60
CA PRO A 45 14.90 6.60 9.16
C PRO A 45 15.02 7.89 9.98
N ASP A 46 15.04 9.01 9.28
CA ASP A 46 15.10 10.34 9.88
C ASP A 46 13.73 10.83 10.40
N LEU A 47 13.70 12.08 10.89
CA LEU A 47 12.49 12.72 11.39
C LEU A 47 11.45 12.96 10.28
N ASP A 48 11.90 13.17 9.05
CA ASP A 48 11.02 13.41 7.90
C ASP A 48 10.34 12.11 7.45
N PHE A 49 11.02 10.98 7.55
CA PHE A 49 10.44 9.64 7.39
C PHE A 49 9.36 9.38 8.45
N HIS A 50 9.68 9.70 9.71
CA HIS A 50 8.70 9.57 10.81
C HIS A 50 7.46 10.43 10.55
N ALA A 51 7.63 11.71 10.20
CA ALA A 51 6.52 12.59 9.86
C ALA A 51 5.70 12.06 8.67
N ALA A 52 6.38 11.62 7.61
CA ALA A 52 5.75 11.06 6.43
C ALA A 52 4.88 9.84 6.77
N PHE A 53 5.35 8.96 7.66
CA PHE A 53 4.60 7.77 8.06
C PHE A 53 3.25 8.16 8.68
N PHE A 54 3.26 9.12 9.59
CA PHE A 54 2.04 9.56 10.25
C PHE A 54 1.12 10.32 9.30
N ASP A 55 1.67 11.16 8.42
CA ASP A 55 0.91 11.85 7.37
C ASP A 55 0.20 10.84 6.46
N TYR A 56 0.91 9.79 6.02
CA TYR A 56 0.32 8.70 5.23
C TYR A 56 -0.77 7.97 6.02
N SER A 57 -0.51 7.61 7.28
CA SER A 57 -1.46 6.86 8.11
C SER A 57 -2.76 7.62 8.39
N LYS A 58 -2.71 8.96 8.35
CA LYS A 58 -3.83 9.87 8.63
C LYS A 58 -4.45 10.49 7.38
N ASP A 59 -4.01 10.08 6.19
CA ASP A 59 -4.51 10.60 4.92
C ASP A 59 -4.27 12.11 4.72
N LEU A 60 -3.09 12.60 5.13
CA LEU A 60 -2.75 14.03 5.15
C LEU A 60 -1.73 14.42 4.07
N ARG A 61 -1.71 15.73 3.77
CA ARG A 61 -0.72 16.40 2.91
C ARG A 61 -0.55 15.71 1.55
N LYS A 62 0.69 15.48 1.11
CA LYS A 62 1.03 14.80 -0.15
C LYS A 62 0.59 13.34 -0.21
N PHE A 63 0.20 12.77 0.93
CA PHE A 63 -0.32 11.43 0.97
C PHE A 63 -1.85 11.40 0.92
N SER A 64 -2.56 12.52 0.94
CA SER A 64 -4.03 12.48 0.90
C SER A 64 -4.54 11.79 -0.37
N ARG A 65 -5.69 11.12 -0.29
CA ARG A 65 -6.31 10.48 -1.46
C ARG A 65 -6.55 11.46 -2.61
N ASP A 66 -6.85 12.71 -2.27
CA ASP A 66 -7.10 13.79 -3.23
C ASP A 66 -5.80 14.22 -3.90
N TYR A 67 -4.70 14.35 -3.14
CA TYR A 67 -3.41 14.75 -3.69
C TYR A 67 -2.80 13.68 -4.61
N ILE A 68 -2.86 12.41 -4.19
CA ILE A 68 -2.42 11.27 -5.02
C ILE A 68 -3.40 11.02 -6.18
N ASN A 69 -4.59 11.66 -6.13
CA ASN A 69 -5.64 11.55 -7.14
C ASN A 69 -6.02 10.10 -7.46
N LEU A 70 -6.17 9.30 -6.39
CA LEU A 70 -6.39 7.85 -6.48
C LEU A 70 -7.65 7.48 -7.26
N ALA A 71 -8.66 8.35 -7.23
CA ALA A 71 -9.92 8.17 -7.93
C ALA A 71 -9.73 8.29 -9.46
N GLU A 72 -9.04 9.33 -9.92
CA GLU A 72 -8.78 9.53 -11.35
C GLU A 72 -7.82 8.47 -11.89
N MET A 73 -6.77 8.10 -11.14
CA MET A 73 -5.92 6.97 -11.54
C MET A 73 -6.73 5.68 -11.68
N LYS A 74 -7.61 5.39 -10.74
CA LYS A 74 -8.47 4.20 -10.83
C LYS A 74 -9.35 4.25 -12.07
N GLN A 75 -9.96 5.40 -12.36
CA GLN A 75 -10.82 5.58 -13.53
C GLN A 75 -10.03 5.40 -14.85
N ARG A 76 -8.86 6.03 -14.99
CA ARG A 76 -8.04 5.92 -16.21
C ARG A 76 -7.64 4.48 -16.53
N TYR A 77 -7.19 3.73 -15.53
CA TYR A 77 -6.80 2.33 -15.72
C TYR A 77 -8.01 1.42 -16.03
N GLU A 78 -9.17 1.71 -15.44
CA GLU A 78 -10.42 1.02 -15.78
C GLU A 78 -10.86 1.27 -17.22
N CYS A 79 -10.73 2.50 -17.72
CA CYS A 79 -10.98 2.84 -19.12
C CYS A 79 -10.01 2.13 -20.09
N GLU A 80 -8.75 1.93 -19.68
CA GLU A 80 -7.76 1.19 -20.47
C GLU A 80 -7.82 -0.33 -20.29
N ASN A 81 -8.78 -0.85 -19.51
CA ASN A 81 -8.92 -2.28 -19.18
C ASN A 81 -7.63 -2.88 -18.54
N LYS A 82 -6.88 -2.05 -17.80
CA LYS A 82 -5.64 -2.42 -17.11
C LYS A 82 -5.86 -2.42 -15.59
N HIS A 83 -5.17 -3.31 -14.88
CA HIS A 83 -5.17 -3.27 -13.42
C HIS A 83 -4.24 -2.19 -12.90
N VAL A 84 -4.75 -1.30 -12.02
CA VAL A 84 -3.90 -0.37 -11.27
C VAL A 84 -2.93 -1.19 -10.42
N THR A 85 -1.64 -1.07 -10.70
CA THR A 85 -0.61 -1.65 -9.84
C THR A 85 -0.27 -0.60 -8.78
N VAL A 86 -0.45 -0.93 -7.51
CA VAL A 86 -0.16 -0.02 -6.38
C VAL A 86 1.28 0.52 -6.44
N VAL A 87 2.22 -0.26 -6.99
CA VAL A 87 3.60 0.19 -7.27
C VAL A 87 3.63 1.45 -8.12
N LYS A 88 2.83 1.53 -9.19
CA LYS A 88 2.77 2.69 -10.11
C LYS A 88 2.29 3.96 -9.41
N VAL A 89 1.44 3.83 -8.39
CA VAL A 89 0.98 4.96 -7.58
C VAL A 89 2.14 5.53 -6.76
N TRP A 90 2.95 4.65 -6.18
CA TRP A 90 4.12 5.06 -5.40
C TRP A 90 5.25 5.58 -6.28
N GLU A 91 5.48 5.00 -7.46
CA GLU A 91 6.48 5.49 -8.43
C GLU A 91 6.21 6.94 -8.86
N GLN A 92 4.95 7.39 -8.90
CA GLN A 92 4.61 8.79 -9.20
C GLN A 92 4.98 9.77 -8.09
N LEU A 93 5.16 9.28 -6.86
CA LEU A 93 5.54 10.09 -5.71
C LEU A 93 7.05 10.03 -5.44
N ASP A 94 7.79 9.20 -6.17
CA ASP A 94 9.22 8.96 -5.95
C ASP A 94 10.05 10.14 -6.47
N THR A 95 10.77 10.80 -5.56
CA THR A 95 11.69 11.89 -5.90
C THR A 95 13.12 11.41 -6.19
N GLY A 96 13.39 10.12 -6.03
CA GLY A 96 14.71 9.52 -6.21
C GLY A 96 15.60 9.52 -4.96
N GLU A 97 15.26 10.28 -3.91
CA GLU A 97 15.98 10.30 -2.62
C GLU A 97 15.86 8.94 -1.88
N THR A 98 16.80 8.57 -1.01
CA THR A 98 16.75 7.27 -0.31
C THR A 98 16.11 7.33 1.07
N ASN A 99 16.05 8.51 1.67
CA ASN A 99 15.59 8.72 3.04
C ASN A 99 14.54 9.86 3.10
N GLY A 100 14.24 10.35 4.29
CA GLY A 100 13.23 11.39 4.47
C GLY A 100 11.84 10.90 4.12
N CYS A 101 11.03 11.83 3.61
CA CYS A 101 9.71 11.48 3.12
C CYS A 101 9.75 10.49 1.95
N ASN A 102 10.80 10.52 1.12
CA ASN A 102 10.91 9.62 -0.02
C ASN A 102 11.29 8.19 0.40
N GLY A 103 12.00 8.03 1.53
CA GLY A 103 12.23 6.72 2.12
C GLY A 103 10.94 5.94 2.36
N LEU A 104 9.87 6.64 2.79
CA LEU A 104 8.54 6.03 2.92
C LEU A 104 7.90 5.67 1.58
N VAL A 105 8.21 6.38 0.49
CA VAL A 105 7.69 6.10 -0.85
C VAL A 105 8.41 4.91 -1.50
N LYS A 106 9.73 4.80 -1.31
CA LYS A 106 10.54 3.69 -1.85
C LYS A 106 10.24 2.34 -1.20
N LEU A 107 9.93 2.34 0.09
CA LEU A 107 9.65 1.11 0.83
C LEU A 107 8.44 0.31 0.25
N PRO A 108 7.28 0.92 -0.05
CA PRO A 108 6.17 0.30 -0.76
C PRO A 108 6.53 -0.18 -2.16
N ILE A 109 7.28 0.61 -2.96
CA ILE A 109 7.70 0.23 -4.31
C ILE A 109 8.47 -1.09 -4.25
N TRP A 110 9.45 -1.19 -3.35
CA TRP A 110 10.26 -2.37 -3.17
C TRP A 110 9.45 -3.54 -2.60
N LEU A 111 8.70 -3.32 -1.52
CA LEU A 111 7.92 -4.34 -0.82
C LEU A 111 6.90 -5.01 -1.76
N LEU A 112 6.19 -4.22 -2.55
CA LEU A 112 5.17 -4.72 -3.47
C LEU A 112 5.78 -5.35 -4.73
N SER A 113 6.93 -4.85 -5.19
CA SER A 113 7.66 -5.45 -6.32
C SER A 113 8.21 -6.84 -5.97
N ILE A 114 8.73 -7.03 -4.75
CA ILE A 114 9.19 -8.35 -4.31
C ILE A 114 8.04 -9.31 -4.09
N VAL A 115 6.94 -8.84 -3.51
CA VAL A 115 5.74 -9.65 -3.39
C VAL A 115 5.24 -10.09 -4.77
N ALA A 116 5.27 -9.20 -5.78
CA ALA A 116 4.92 -9.55 -7.16
C ALA A 116 5.89 -10.56 -7.80
N ASN A 117 7.19 -10.40 -7.58
CA ASN A 117 8.24 -11.27 -8.15
C ASN A 117 8.37 -12.62 -7.42
N SER A 118 7.89 -12.73 -6.17
CA SER A 118 7.96 -13.96 -5.37
C SER A 118 6.93 -15.04 -5.74
N VAL A 119 6.03 -14.76 -6.70
CA VAL A 119 5.06 -15.72 -7.28
C VAL A 119 5.77 -16.93 -7.92
N GLY A 120 7.07 -16.84 -8.23
CA GLY A 120 7.89 -17.97 -8.69
C GLY A 120 8.52 -18.85 -7.60
N SER A 121 8.36 -18.53 -6.30
CA SER A 121 8.96 -19.31 -5.18
C SER A 121 7.90 -20.07 -4.37
N GLU A 122 7.42 -21.18 -4.95
CA GLU A 122 6.14 -21.81 -4.65
C GLU A 122 5.96 -22.45 -3.26
N ARG A 123 6.98 -22.65 -2.43
CA ARG A 123 6.83 -23.52 -1.24
C ARG A 123 6.54 -22.80 0.09
N GLY A 124 6.84 -21.51 0.22
CA GLY A 124 6.56 -20.74 1.44
C GLY A 124 5.27 -19.90 1.39
N PHE A 125 4.76 -19.60 0.19
CA PHE A 125 3.80 -18.52 -0.04
C PHE A 125 2.41 -18.95 -0.51
N SER A 126 2.07 -20.25 -0.48
CA SER A 126 0.73 -20.74 -0.84
C SER A 126 -0.39 -19.97 -0.10
N LYS A 127 -0.21 -19.64 1.19
CA LYS A 127 -1.19 -18.85 1.96
C LYS A 127 -1.22 -17.36 1.61
N CYS A 128 -0.09 -16.75 1.21
CA CYS A 128 -0.01 -15.32 0.93
C CYS A 128 -0.44 -14.96 -0.50
N GLY A 129 -0.07 -15.79 -1.49
CA GLY A 129 -0.58 -15.66 -2.86
C GLY A 129 -2.09 -15.80 -2.90
N ILE A 130 -2.65 -16.76 -2.14
CA ILE A 130 -4.09 -16.90 -1.97
C ILE A 130 -4.70 -15.63 -1.37
N PHE A 131 -4.12 -15.03 -0.33
CA PHE A 131 -4.71 -13.82 0.26
C PHE A 131 -4.66 -12.61 -0.67
N ILE A 132 -3.56 -12.38 -1.41
CA ILE A 132 -3.46 -11.26 -2.35
C ILE A 132 -4.40 -11.47 -3.54
N CYS A 133 -4.49 -12.68 -4.08
CA CYS A 133 -5.50 -13.02 -5.08
C CYS A 133 -6.93 -12.86 -4.54
N LYS A 134 -7.15 -13.22 -3.27
CA LYS A 134 -8.44 -13.03 -2.58
C LYS A 134 -8.76 -11.56 -2.31
N LEU A 135 -7.75 -10.72 -2.09
CA LEU A 135 -7.91 -9.28 -1.96
C LEU A 135 -8.21 -8.63 -3.31
N ARG A 136 -7.51 -9.04 -4.38
CA ARG A 136 -7.84 -8.66 -5.77
C ARG A 136 -9.28 -9.07 -6.10
N SER A 137 -9.70 -10.28 -5.76
CA SER A 137 -11.06 -10.74 -6.01
C SER A 137 -12.10 -10.02 -5.15
N VAL A 138 -11.81 -9.72 -3.88
CA VAL A 138 -12.69 -8.90 -3.02
C VAL A 138 -12.84 -7.48 -3.56
N LEU A 139 -11.75 -6.86 -4.03
CA LEU A 139 -11.81 -5.55 -4.67
C LEU A 139 -12.65 -5.60 -5.96
N SER A 140 -12.52 -6.66 -6.77
CA SER A 140 -13.36 -6.89 -7.94
C SER A 140 -14.84 -7.11 -7.58
N ILE A 141 -15.14 -7.88 -6.52
CA ILE A 141 -16.51 -8.13 -6.05
C ILE A 141 -17.13 -6.87 -5.47
N GLN A 142 -16.39 -6.08 -4.69
CA GLN A 142 -16.86 -4.78 -4.19
C GLN A 142 -17.16 -3.82 -5.33
N LYS A 143 -16.35 -3.86 -6.40
CA LYS A 143 -16.60 -3.09 -7.62
C LYS A 143 -17.87 -3.54 -8.33
N ALA A 144 -18.09 -4.84 -8.49
CA ALA A 144 -19.31 -5.40 -9.10
C ALA A 144 -20.58 -5.05 -8.29
N ARG A 145 -20.50 -5.12 -6.96
CA ARG A 145 -21.63 -4.75 -6.08
C ARG A 145 -21.98 -3.27 -6.17
N LYS A 146 -20.99 -2.38 -6.29
CA LYS A 146 -21.24 -0.93 -6.45
C LYS A 146 -21.83 -0.57 -7.82
N MET A 147 -21.43 -1.27 -8.89
CA MET A 147 -22.04 -1.09 -10.22
C MET A 147 -23.51 -1.52 -10.23
N ASN A 148 -23.85 -2.67 -9.64
CA ASN A 148 -25.23 -3.17 -9.65
C ASN A 148 -26.22 -2.31 -8.84
N THR A 149 -25.75 -1.50 -7.89
CA THR A 149 -26.57 -0.52 -7.16
C THR A 149 -26.68 0.84 -7.87
N ALA A 150 -25.95 1.07 -8.96
CA ALA A 150 -26.02 2.30 -9.75
C ALA A 150 -26.84 2.13 -11.05
N ASP A 151 -27.25 0.89 -11.38
CA ASP A 151 -28.08 0.52 -12.54
C ASP A 151 -29.54 0.17 -12.16
N MET A 152 -29.98 0.49 -10.94
CA MET A 152 -31.37 0.31 -10.47
C MET A 152 -32.01 1.63 -10.03
N ASP A 153 -31.84 2.69 -10.83
CA ASP A 153 -32.66 3.91 -10.81
C ASP A 153 -33.15 4.21 -12.24
#